data_AF-A0AAV3HBQ2-F1
#
_entry.id   AF-A0AAV3HBQ2-F1
#
_cell.length_a   1.000
_cell.length_b   1.000
_cell.length_c   1.000
_cell.angle_alpha   90.00
_cell.angle_beta   90.00
_cell.angle_gamma   90.00
#
_symmetry.space_group_name_H-M   'P 1'
#
loop_
_entity.id
_entity.type
_entity.pdbx_description
1 polymer ?
#
loop_
_entity_poly.entity_id
_entity_poly.type
_entity_poly.pdbx_seq_one_letter_code
_entity_poly.pdbx_strand_id
1 'polypeptide(L)'
;MMSVIDAIGEGPIEGPVKGLQSILVNKTPLTDTDGNPVIHGVTAVWRAGEQEQTPPEGFESSGAETALGVEVTKAKPVTRTITSANIDR
;
A
#
# COMPACT_ATOMS: atom_id res chain seq x y z
N MET A 1 4.99 -16.57 5.81
CA MET A 1 5.31 -15.24 5.26
C MET A 1 4.02 -14.45 5.23
N MET A 2 4.01 -13.21 5.71
CA MET A 2 2.81 -12.38 5.76
C MET A 2 2.95 -11.30 4.68
N SER A 3 1.94 -11.19 3.83
CA SER A 3 1.89 -10.21 2.74
C SER A 3 0.72 -9.25 2.98
N VAL A 4 0.95 -7.96 2.81
CA VAL A 4 -0.05 -6.91 3.04
C VAL A 4 -0.01 -5.96 1.85
N ILE A 5 -1.16 -5.59 1.31
CA ILE A 5 -1.32 -4.50 0.33
C ILE A 5 -2.01 -3.33 1.02
N ASP A 6 -1.49 -2.14 0.77
CA ASP A 6 -2.14 -0.89 1.13
C ASP A 6 -2.43 -0.08 -0.14
N ALA A 7 -3.71 0.23 -0.38
CA ALA A 7 -4.17 0.96 -1.56
C ALA A 7 -4.43 2.42 -1.17
N ILE A 8 -3.57 3.33 -1.63
CA ILE A 8 -3.57 4.74 -1.20
C ILE A 8 -4.44 5.63 -2.12
N GLY A 9 -4.64 5.24 -3.37
CA GLY A 9 -5.43 5.99 -4.35
C GLY A 9 -5.59 5.25 -5.68
N GLU A 10 -6.33 5.87 -6.60
CA GLU A 10 -6.55 5.38 -7.97
C GLU A 10 -5.89 6.30 -9.00
N GLY A 11 -5.52 5.74 -10.14
CA GLY A 11 -4.85 6.45 -11.23
C GLY A 11 -3.40 6.82 -10.93
N PRO A 12 -2.71 7.46 -11.89
CA PRO A 12 -1.30 7.83 -11.78
C PRO A 12 -1.04 8.77 -10.60
N ILE A 13 -0.21 8.34 -9.65
CA ILE A 13 0.27 9.14 -8.53
C ILE A 13 1.78 8.95 -8.32
N GLU A 14 2.48 10.06 -8.01
CA GLU A 14 3.94 10.08 -7.84
C GLU A 14 4.43 9.21 -6.68
N GLY A 15 3.56 8.99 -5.70
CA GLY A 15 3.82 8.15 -4.54
C GLY A 15 4.43 8.85 -3.34
N PRO A 16 5.03 8.09 -2.42
CA PRO A 16 5.49 8.63 -1.15
C PRO A 16 6.65 9.61 -1.35
N VAL A 17 6.55 10.80 -0.76
CA VAL A 17 7.52 11.90 -0.94
C VAL A 17 8.97 11.50 -0.65
N LYS A 18 9.21 10.58 0.29
CA LYS A 18 10.54 10.08 0.65
C LYS A 18 10.76 8.61 0.26
N GLY A 19 10.03 8.11 -0.73
CA GLY A 19 10.10 6.71 -1.17
C GLY A 19 9.84 5.75 0.00
N LEU A 20 10.67 4.71 0.14
CA LEU A 20 10.51 3.68 1.18
C LEU A 20 10.64 4.23 2.61
N GLN A 21 11.34 5.34 2.82
CA GLN A 21 11.42 5.99 4.14
C GLN A 21 10.05 6.50 4.62
N SER A 22 9.13 6.80 3.69
CA SER A 22 7.77 7.20 4.02
C SER A 22 6.88 6.03 4.47
N ILE A 23 7.37 4.79 4.41
CA ILE A 23 6.68 3.61 4.93
C ILE A 23 7.23 3.33 6.34
N LEU A 24 6.33 3.26 7.33
CA LEU A 24 6.70 3.10 8.73
C LEU A 24 6.07 1.83 9.29
N VAL A 25 6.88 0.98 9.92
CA VAL A 25 6.41 -0.14 10.73
C VAL A 25 6.56 0.26 12.19
N ASN A 26 5.45 0.30 12.91
CA ASN A 26 5.42 0.75 14.31
C ASN A 26 6.16 2.09 14.51
N LYS A 27 5.85 3.08 13.66
CA LYS A 27 6.47 4.42 13.66
C LYS A 27 7.98 4.45 13.34
N THR A 28 8.57 3.33 12.94
CA THR A 28 9.97 3.25 12.49
C THR A 28 10.00 3.19 10.97
N PRO A 29 10.70 4.12 10.28
CA PRO A 29 10.88 4.07 8.83
C PRO A 29 11.52 2.77 8.36
N LEU A 30 11.17 2.29 7.16
CA LEU A 30 11.80 1.10 6.57
C LEU A 30 13.29 1.30 6.27
N THR A 31 13.65 2.51 5.84
CA THR A 31 15.04 2.88 5.51
C THR A 31 15.50 4.09 6.31
N ASP A 32 16.81 4.22 6.50
CA ASP A 32 17.43 5.42 7.06
C ASP A 32 17.41 6.59 6.04
N THR A 33 18.12 7.68 6.34
CA THR A 33 18.25 8.85 5.45
C THR A 33 19.07 8.60 4.20
N ASP A 34 19.90 7.58 4.20
CA ASP A 34 20.79 7.21 3.10
C ASP A 34 20.18 6.08 2.25
N GLY A 35 19.01 5.57 2.63
CA GLY A 35 18.27 4.53 1.92
C GLY A 35 18.60 3.10 2.38
N ASN A 36 19.41 2.93 3.42
CA ASN A 36 19.75 1.60 3.94
C ASN A 36 18.57 1.04 4.75
N PRO A 37 18.26 -0.26 4.63
CA PRO A 37 17.17 -0.88 5.37
C PRO A 37 17.46 -0.88 6.88
N VAL A 38 16.53 -0.32 7.65
CA VAL A 38 16.52 -0.33 9.13
C VAL A 38 15.74 -1.52 9.65
N ILE A 39 14.72 -1.96 8.90
CA ILE A 39 13.91 -3.14 9.22
C ILE A 39 14.23 -4.22 8.18
N HIS A 40 14.78 -5.33 8.65
CA HIS A 40 15.15 -6.46 7.80
C HIS A 40 13.97 -7.42 7.56
N GLY A 41 13.97 -8.09 6.41
CA GLY A 41 12.93 -9.05 6.05
C GLY A 41 11.64 -8.44 5.53
N VAL A 42 11.62 -7.13 5.24
CA VAL A 42 10.51 -6.44 4.58
C VAL A 42 10.87 -6.18 3.11
N THR A 43 10.02 -6.65 2.21
CA THR A 43 10.02 -6.25 0.80
C THR A 43 8.83 -5.33 0.59
N ALA A 44 9.11 -4.08 0.20
CA ALA A 44 8.07 -3.10 -0.11
C ALA A 44 8.20 -2.68 -1.57
N VAL A 45 7.06 -2.62 -2.27
CA VAL A 45 6.99 -2.24 -3.68
C VAL A 45 5.95 -1.15 -3.83
N TRP A 46 6.32 -0.05 -4.48
CA TRP A 46 5.39 1.01 -4.85
C TRP A 46 4.89 0.78 -6.28
N ARG A 47 3.60 1.06 -6.51
CA ARG A 47 2.99 1.08 -7.85
C ARG A 47 2.31 2.43 -8.04
N ALA A 48 2.64 3.10 -9.15
CA ALA A 48 2.14 4.45 -9.42
C ALA A 48 0.66 4.48 -9.86
N GLY A 49 0.01 3.33 -10.08
CA GLY A 49 -1.40 3.30 -10.49
C GLY A 49 -1.64 3.63 -11.97
N GLU A 50 -0.61 3.47 -12.81
CA GLU A 50 -0.72 3.63 -14.26
C GLU A 50 -1.77 2.69 -14.89
N GLN A 51 -2.37 3.13 -16.00
CA GLN A 51 -3.34 2.33 -16.77
C GLN A 51 -2.76 0.96 -17.16
N GLU A 52 -1.48 0.96 -17.54
CA GLU A 52 -0.73 -0.23 -17.92
C GLU A 52 0.31 -0.52 -16.82
N GLN A 53 0.05 -1.56 -16.02
CA GLN A 53 0.97 -1.98 -14.96
C GLN A 53 0.96 -3.50 -14.78
N THR A 54 2.13 -4.06 -14.45
CA THR A 54 2.26 -5.49 -14.14
C THR A 54 1.59 -5.82 -12.80
N PRO A 55 0.87 -6.95 -12.69
CA PRO A 55 0.32 -7.41 -11.42
C PRO A 55 1.38 -7.49 -10.30
N PRO A 56 1.00 -7.28 -9.03
CA PRO A 56 1.89 -7.52 -7.90
C PRO A 56 2.22 -9.01 -7.77
N GLU A 57 3.52 -9.33 -7.71
CA GLU A 57 4.00 -10.69 -7.53
C GLU A 57 3.55 -11.25 -6.16
N GLY A 58 3.02 -12.47 -6.14
CA GLY A 58 2.48 -13.10 -4.93
C GLY A 58 1.04 -12.71 -4.58
N PHE A 59 0.37 -11.91 -5.40
CA PHE A 59 -1.05 -11.56 -5.30
C PHE A 59 -1.79 -11.97 -6.59
N GLU A 60 -1.61 -13.22 -7.00
CA GLU A 60 -2.10 -13.81 -8.25
C GLU A 60 -3.64 -13.97 -8.31
N SER A 61 -4.38 -13.62 -7.24
CA SER A 61 -5.84 -13.72 -7.21
C SER A 61 -6.49 -12.43 -6.75
N SER A 62 -7.50 -12.01 -7.51
CA SER A 62 -8.28 -10.79 -7.30
C SER A 62 -8.99 -10.82 -5.94
N GLY A 63 -8.54 -9.97 -5.01
CA GLY A 63 -9.35 -9.62 -3.85
C GLY A 63 -10.59 -8.85 -4.31
N ALA A 64 -11.74 -9.12 -3.70
CA ALA A 64 -12.96 -8.39 -3.98
C ALA A 64 -12.78 -6.89 -3.66
N GLU A 65 -12.87 -6.03 -4.68
CA GLU A 65 -12.78 -4.59 -4.51
C GLU A 65 -14.10 -4.03 -3.99
N THR A 66 -14.04 -3.22 -2.93
CA THR A 66 -15.19 -2.43 -2.46
C THR A 66 -14.86 -0.96 -2.66
N ALA A 67 -15.52 -0.32 -3.63
CA ALA A 67 -15.35 1.10 -3.89
C ALA A 67 -15.66 1.95 -2.66
N LEU A 68 -14.82 2.95 -2.38
CA LEU A 68 -15.00 3.90 -1.27
C LEU A 68 -16.15 4.87 -1.54
N GLY A 69 -16.43 5.19 -2.81
CA GLY A 69 -17.52 6.08 -3.21
C GLY A 69 -17.34 7.54 -2.78
N VAL A 70 -16.17 7.90 -2.24
CA VAL A 70 -15.82 9.25 -1.79
C VAL A 70 -14.37 9.55 -2.16
N GLU A 71 -14.09 10.80 -2.52
CA GLU A 71 -12.73 11.27 -2.74
C GLU A 71 -11.97 11.35 -1.41
N VAL A 72 -10.85 10.64 -1.32
CA VAL A 72 -9.96 10.72 -0.15
C VAL A 72 -8.94 11.83 -0.40
N THR A 73 -8.94 12.83 0.49
CA THR A 73 -7.96 13.92 0.45
C THR A 73 -7.31 14.06 1.81
N LYS A 74 -6.16 14.76 1.90
CA LYS A 74 -5.53 15.09 3.19
C LYS A 74 -6.51 15.74 4.18
N ALA A 75 -7.47 16.53 3.68
CA ALA A 75 -8.48 17.20 4.50
C ALA A 75 -9.67 16.30 4.86
N LYS A 76 -9.85 15.16 4.16
CA LYS A 76 -10.99 14.26 4.30
C LYS A 76 -10.52 12.80 4.45
N PRO A 77 -10.00 12.41 5.62
CA PRO A 77 -9.65 11.00 5.88
C PRO A 77 -10.92 10.15 6.00
N VAL A 78 -10.85 8.90 5.56
CA VAL A 78 -11.97 7.94 5.62
C VAL A 78 -11.60 6.77 6.52
N THR A 79 -12.50 6.39 7.43
CA THR A 79 -12.34 5.21 8.28
C THR A 79 -13.46 4.22 7.99
N ARG A 80 -13.12 2.97 7.65
CA ARG A 80 -14.08 1.88 7.46
C ARG A 80 -13.68 0.63 8.23
N THR A 81 -14.67 -0.08 8.73
CA THR A 81 -14.52 -1.42 9.30
C THR A 81 -14.84 -2.42 8.20
N ILE A 82 -13.89 -3.26 7.81
CA ILE A 82 -14.11 -4.31 6.83
C ILE A 82 -14.63 -5.54 7.57
N THR A 83 -15.92 -5.82 7.43
CA THR A 83 -16.52 -7.10 7.85
C THR A 83 -16.61 -8.01 6.63
N SER A 84 -15.58 -8.82 6.40
CA SER A 84 -15.63 -9.88 5.37
C SER A 84 -15.78 -11.24 6.05
N ALA A 85 -16.76 -12.03 5.62
CA ALA A 85 -17.03 -13.37 6.17
C ALA A 85 -16.11 -14.46 5.58
N ASN A 86 -15.45 -14.19 4.46
CA ASN A 86 -14.46 -15.06 3.85
C ASN A 86 -13.27 -14.20 3.41
N ILE A 87 -12.18 -14.29 4.17
CA ILE A 87 -10.86 -13.85 3.73
C ILE A 87 -10.15 -15.14 3.36
N ASP A 88 -10.30 -15.59 2.13
CA ASP A 88 -9.57 -16.78 1.65
C ASP A 88 -8.16 -16.38 1.21
N ARG A 89 -7.22 -17.30 1.43
CA ARG A 89 -5.77 -17.08 1.59
C ARG A 89 -5.01 -16.60 0.36
#